data_AF-A0A2Z6QHF0-F1
#
_entry.id   AF-A0A2Z6QHF0-F1
#
_cell.length_a   1.000
_cell.length_b   1.000
_cell.length_c   1.000
_cell.angle_alpha   90.00
_cell.angle_beta   90.00
_cell.angle_gamma   90.00
#
_symmetry.space_group_name_H-M   'P 1'
#
loop_
_entity.id
_entity.type
_entity.pdbx_description
1 polymer ?
#
loop_
_entity_poly.entity_id
_entity_poly.type
_entity_poly.pdbx_seq_one_letter_code
_entity_poly.pdbx_strand_id
1 'polypeptide(L)'
;MSTSTTFSNRFTLAKNWDTKTLINFLRNLNINLDENDFKILRKEKIDGQIFPDMTEKKFMKDGMKHGSVMKLEKQAKIFREKSRASEKGKIEYFWLFPCGVWSLQHFISWSTNMFGPTERNKAHTVFYNTLYIFRDDPITSQKILEVVRNLLLNKKVSGKKGRKPLADTSNLQEEIIKKPTPPKSDSSASVAKKRSISKVLDVPADVPLQNDKSIDILEILKTAVRDFDQGIIALGSSRSYKSSNHLYANSEHYIKVLRESTYDAEMYQVLVNWLRKIHGYEIIGQWHLEQVCDDGDYHHLYCDLTIKKPDSPHLEGLLELLATALILKLEGYFEQVFNMQSEIEETNLLRSSIARFSAENDKIKAENNKIKAENDKIKVENTELKARIAKLEDKRFFLSRFKKIYVLSRDTVPSRGMSCSPWIRGEE
;
A
#
# COMPACT_ATOMS: atom_id res chain seq x y z
N MET A 1 -32.51 1.95 40.27
CA MET A 1 -31.34 1.85 39.36
C MET A 1 -31.79 1.34 38.01
N SER A 2 -31.91 2.22 37.00
CA SER A 2 -32.18 1.87 35.60
C SER A 2 -32.06 3.14 34.75
N THR A 3 -30.83 3.52 34.37
CA THR A 3 -30.59 4.66 33.46
C THR A 3 -29.57 4.37 32.36
N SER A 4 -28.92 3.21 32.35
CA SER A 4 -27.91 2.88 31.32
C SER A 4 -28.48 2.27 30.03
N THR A 5 -29.68 1.67 30.07
CA THR A 5 -30.26 0.98 28.89
C THR A 5 -30.83 1.94 27.85
N THR A 6 -31.28 3.14 28.25
CA THR A 6 -31.98 4.10 27.36
C THR A 6 -31.06 5.01 26.55
N PHE A 7 -29.77 5.12 26.92
CA PHE A 7 -28.80 5.95 26.20
C PHE A 7 -28.12 5.16 25.07
N SER A 8 -27.81 3.88 25.29
CA SER A 8 -27.22 2.99 24.27
C SER A 8 -28.18 2.70 23.11
N ASN A 9 -29.49 2.55 23.37
CA ASN A 9 -30.48 2.32 22.31
C ASN A 9 -30.74 3.53 21.40
N ARG A 10 -30.30 4.74 21.75
CA ARG A 10 -30.50 5.93 20.90
C ARG A 10 -29.49 6.02 19.76
N PHE A 11 -28.26 5.55 19.95
CA PHE A 11 -27.21 5.64 18.91
C PHE A 11 -27.34 4.57 17.82
N THR A 12 -28.03 3.45 18.06
CA THR A 12 -28.17 2.36 17.08
C THR A 12 -29.10 2.68 15.92
N LEU A 13 -29.99 3.67 16.07
CA LEU A 13 -30.91 4.17 15.04
C LEU A 13 -30.40 5.42 14.30
N ALA A 14 -29.21 5.91 14.66
CA ALA A 14 -28.60 7.15 14.19
C ALA A 14 -28.55 7.32 12.66
N LYS A 15 -28.30 6.23 11.93
CA LYS A 15 -28.14 6.25 10.47
C LYS A 15 -29.45 6.58 9.73
N ASN A 16 -30.60 6.58 10.41
CA ASN A 16 -31.90 6.93 9.84
C ASN A 16 -32.45 8.26 10.38
N TRP A 17 -31.64 9.04 11.10
CA TRP A 17 -32.09 10.31 11.66
C TRP A 17 -32.10 11.39 10.60
N ASP A 18 -33.26 12.03 10.43
CA ASP A 18 -33.33 13.29 9.70
C ASP A 18 -32.62 14.42 10.47
N THR A 19 -32.34 15.53 9.78
CA THR A 19 -31.68 16.71 10.37
C THR A 19 -32.38 17.20 11.64
N LYS A 20 -33.70 17.07 11.72
CA LYS A 20 -34.48 17.50 12.89
C LYS A 20 -34.21 16.60 14.11
N THR A 21 -34.17 15.30 13.91
CA THR A 21 -33.88 14.30 14.95
C THR A 21 -32.44 14.44 15.45
N LEU A 22 -31.49 14.66 14.54
CA LEU A 22 -30.11 14.97 14.89
C LEU A 22 -30.01 16.23 15.76
N ILE A 23 -30.68 17.33 15.38
CA ILE A 23 -30.66 18.58 16.15
C ILE A 23 -31.24 18.37 17.54
N ASN A 24 -32.34 17.64 17.68
CA ASN A 24 -32.92 17.33 18.99
C ASN A 24 -31.95 16.53 19.86
N PHE A 25 -31.22 15.59 19.27
CA PHE A 25 -30.17 14.86 19.97
C PHE A 25 -29.04 15.79 20.44
N LEU A 26 -28.53 16.66 19.57
CA LEU A 26 -27.46 17.61 19.91
C LEU A 26 -27.90 18.61 21.00
N ARG A 27 -29.17 19.04 21.00
CA ARG A 27 -29.73 19.86 22.09
C ARG A 27 -29.72 19.11 23.43
N ASN A 28 -30.08 17.84 23.41
CA ASN A 28 -30.09 17.01 24.62
C ASN A 28 -28.69 16.72 25.18
N LEU A 29 -27.63 16.85 24.37
CA LEU A 29 -26.25 16.73 24.84
C LEU A 29 -25.73 17.97 25.58
N ASN A 30 -26.48 19.08 25.55
CA ASN A 30 -26.15 20.33 26.24
C ASN A 30 -24.74 20.87 25.93
N ILE A 31 -24.35 20.83 24.65
CA ILE A 31 -23.01 21.23 24.17
C ILE A 31 -22.86 22.74 23.91
N ASN A 32 -23.76 23.58 24.44
CA ASN A 32 -23.75 25.04 24.28
C ASN A 32 -23.61 25.49 22.81
N LEU A 33 -24.51 24.98 21.95
CA LEU A 33 -24.70 25.46 20.59
C LEU A 33 -25.85 26.48 20.57
N ASP A 34 -25.72 27.52 19.76
CA ASP A 34 -26.76 28.53 19.61
C ASP A 34 -27.75 28.20 18.47
N GLU A 35 -28.82 29.00 18.36
CA GLU A 35 -29.83 28.76 17.31
C GLU A 35 -29.27 28.98 15.90
N ASN A 36 -28.23 29.82 15.73
CA ASN A 36 -27.62 30.04 14.43
C ASN A 36 -26.82 28.81 13.99
N ASP A 37 -26.13 28.14 14.92
CA ASP A 37 -25.47 26.85 14.64
C ASP A 37 -26.49 25.81 14.13
N PHE A 38 -27.66 25.71 14.78
CA PHE A 38 -28.71 24.80 14.34
C PHE A 38 -29.36 25.21 13.02
N LYS A 39 -29.45 26.51 12.72
CA LYS A 39 -29.91 26.98 11.40
C LYS A 39 -28.97 26.54 10.28
N ILE A 40 -27.66 26.57 10.51
CA ILE A 40 -26.67 26.12 9.53
C ILE A 40 -26.83 24.61 9.28
N LEU A 41 -26.99 23.79 10.33
CA LEU A 41 -27.25 22.35 10.17
C LEU A 41 -28.51 22.07 9.32
N ARG A 42 -29.58 22.86 9.51
CA ARG A 42 -30.80 22.74 8.68
C ARG A 42 -30.60 23.18 7.25
N LYS A 43 -29.87 24.29 7.05
CA LYS A 43 -29.60 24.88 5.74
C LYS A 43 -28.82 23.90 4.85
N GLU A 44 -27.76 23.32 5.41
CA GLU A 44 -26.90 22.34 4.73
C GLU A 44 -27.45 20.91 4.78
N LYS A 45 -28.65 20.71 5.35
CA LYS A 45 -29.35 19.42 5.47
C LYS A 45 -28.48 18.31 6.07
N ILE A 46 -27.69 18.65 7.08
CA ILE A 46 -26.81 17.69 7.76
C ILE A 46 -27.69 16.77 8.61
N ASP A 47 -27.72 15.49 8.26
CA ASP A 47 -28.54 14.47 8.92
C ASP A 47 -27.66 13.45 9.67
N GLY A 48 -28.26 12.43 10.29
CA GLY A 48 -27.51 11.44 11.07
C GLY A 48 -26.58 10.54 10.25
N GLN A 49 -26.68 10.55 8.91
CA GLN A 49 -25.76 9.86 8.01
C GLN A 49 -24.55 10.72 7.67
N ILE A 50 -24.78 12.01 7.41
CA ILE A 50 -23.73 12.96 6.99
C ILE A 50 -22.91 13.42 8.20
N PHE A 51 -23.56 13.62 9.35
CA PHE A 51 -22.96 14.17 10.55
C PHE A 51 -21.64 13.51 11.00
N PRO A 52 -21.49 12.16 11.00
CA PRO A 52 -20.25 11.50 11.42
C PRO A 52 -19.06 11.82 10.51
N ASP A 53 -19.31 12.20 9.25
CA ASP A 53 -18.31 12.48 8.21
C ASP A 53 -18.00 13.98 8.07
N MET A 54 -18.63 14.79 8.90
CA MET A 54 -18.32 16.21 9.01
C MET A 54 -16.99 16.41 9.75
N THR A 55 -16.17 17.31 9.22
CA THR A 55 -14.87 17.70 9.79
C THR A 55 -14.87 19.18 10.12
N GLU A 56 -13.87 19.62 10.88
CA GLU A 56 -13.71 21.04 11.21
C GLU A 56 -13.77 21.93 9.95
N LYS A 57 -13.02 21.55 8.90
CA LYS A 57 -12.99 22.28 7.63
C LYS A 57 -14.36 22.37 6.95
N LYS A 58 -15.16 21.30 6.99
CA LYS A 58 -16.50 21.27 6.38
C LYS A 58 -17.45 22.21 7.13
N PHE A 59 -17.52 22.11 8.46
CA PHE A 59 -18.37 23.00 9.24
C PHE A 59 -17.95 24.49 9.12
N MET A 60 -16.65 24.78 9.04
CA MET A 60 -16.16 26.15 8.80
C MET A 60 -16.56 26.68 7.42
N LYS A 61 -16.51 25.82 6.38
CA LYS A 61 -16.99 26.15 5.02
C LYS A 61 -18.47 26.51 5.01
N ASP A 62 -19.25 25.85 5.86
CA ASP A 62 -20.69 26.08 6.01
C ASP A 62 -21.01 27.37 6.81
N GLY A 63 -19.99 28.11 7.23
CA GLY A 63 -20.11 29.39 7.92
C GLY A 63 -20.29 29.28 9.44
N MET A 64 -19.99 28.12 10.04
CA MET A 64 -20.02 27.96 11.49
C MET A 64 -18.84 28.64 12.17
N LYS A 65 -19.06 29.14 13.39
CA LYS A 65 -17.99 29.72 14.21
C LYS A 65 -17.09 28.63 14.77
N HIS A 66 -15.78 28.86 14.75
CA HIS A 66 -14.76 27.92 15.20
C HIS A 66 -15.07 27.25 16.56
N GLY A 67 -15.57 28.01 17.55
CA GLY A 67 -15.94 27.46 18.86
C GLY A 67 -17.08 26.43 18.84
N SER A 68 -18.06 26.58 17.95
CA SER A 68 -19.14 25.61 17.74
C SER A 68 -18.66 24.42 16.92
N VAL A 69 -17.80 24.67 15.94
CA VAL A 69 -17.19 23.65 15.09
C VAL A 69 -16.39 22.62 15.89
N MET A 70 -15.51 23.07 16.78
CA MET A 70 -14.68 22.17 17.60
C MET A 70 -15.53 21.19 18.43
N LYS A 71 -16.67 21.65 18.94
CA LYS A 71 -17.59 20.82 19.73
C LYS A 71 -18.34 19.83 18.85
N LEU A 72 -18.82 20.28 17.69
CA LEU A 72 -19.54 19.44 16.74
C LEU A 72 -18.63 18.36 16.14
N GLU A 73 -17.38 18.70 15.81
CA GLU A 73 -16.39 17.74 15.33
C GLU A 73 -16.10 16.66 16.38
N LYS A 74 -15.92 17.04 17.65
CA LYS A 74 -15.76 16.08 18.75
C LYS A 74 -16.96 15.14 18.87
N GLN A 75 -18.18 15.66 18.72
CA GLN A 75 -19.38 14.81 18.73
C GLN A 75 -19.46 13.91 17.50
N ALA A 76 -19.12 14.40 16.31
CA ALA A 76 -19.08 13.60 15.08
C ALA A 76 -18.12 12.42 15.20
N LYS A 77 -16.93 12.63 15.80
CA LYS A 77 -15.95 11.56 16.09
C LYS A 77 -16.51 10.52 17.06
N ILE A 78 -17.07 10.94 18.20
CA ILE A 78 -17.70 10.02 19.18
C ILE A 78 -18.85 9.23 18.54
N PHE A 79 -19.63 9.89 17.70
CA PHE A 79 -20.75 9.29 16.99
C PHE A 79 -20.29 8.25 15.95
N ARG A 80 -19.17 8.52 15.26
CA ARG A 80 -18.50 7.59 14.34
C ARG A 80 -17.95 6.36 15.07
N GLU A 81 -17.30 6.53 16.22
CA GLU A 81 -16.77 5.42 17.02
C GLU A 81 -17.88 4.52 17.57
N LYS A 82 -18.99 5.10 18.06
CA LYS A 82 -20.13 4.33 18.58
C LYS A 82 -20.93 3.62 17.49
N SER A 83 -21.05 4.22 16.31
CA SER A 83 -21.68 3.55 15.16
C SER A 83 -20.83 2.37 14.66
N ARG A 84 -19.50 2.49 14.68
CA ARG A 84 -18.57 1.37 14.44
C ARG A 84 -18.64 0.29 15.52
N ALA A 85 -18.86 0.65 16.79
CA ALA A 85 -19.05 -0.32 17.87
C ALA A 85 -20.31 -1.19 17.69
N SER A 86 -21.39 -0.66 17.08
CA SER A 86 -22.56 -1.46 16.68
C SER A 86 -22.25 -2.50 15.60
N GLU A 87 -21.30 -2.18 14.71
CA GLU A 87 -20.80 -3.12 13.69
C GLU A 87 -19.87 -4.18 14.30
N LYS A 88 -19.06 -3.78 15.29
CA LYS A 88 -18.25 -4.68 16.14
C LYS A 88 -19.11 -5.62 16.99
N GLY A 89 -20.24 -5.14 17.50
CA GLY A 89 -21.24 -5.94 18.21
C GLY A 89 -21.79 -7.10 17.36
N LYS A 90 -21.82 -6.99 16.02
CA LYS A 90 -22.22 -8.10 15.15
C LYS A 90 -21.17 -9.22 15.09
N ILE A 91 -19.92 -8.95 15.46
CA ILE A 91 -18.84 -9.95 15.54
C ILE A 91 -18.88 -10.68 16.89
N GLU A 92 -19.44 -10.07 17.94
CA GLU A 92 -19.59 -10.67 19.28
C GLU A 92 -20.40 -11.97 19.28
N TYR A 93 -21.29 -12.18 18.30
CA TYR A 93 -22.00 -13.45 18.12
C TYR A 93 -21.08 -14.68 18.16
N PHE A 94 -19.93 -14.61 17.48
CA PHE A 94 -18.99 -15.73 17.38
C PHE A 94 -18.21 -15.95 18.69
N TRP A 95 -18.22 -14.97 19.58
CA TRP A 95 -17.64 -15.07 20.92
C TRP A 95 -18.66 -15.53 21.97
N LEU A 96 -19.93 -15.15 21.79
CA LEU A 96 -21.01 -15.43 22.74
C LEU A 96 -21.59 -16.84 22.59
N PHE A 97 -21.56 -17.41 21.39
CA PHE A 97 -22.13 -18.73 21.12
C PHE A 97 -21.05 -19.76 20.80
N PRO A 98 -21.15 -20.99 21.31
CA PRO A 98 -20.23 -22.06 20.94
C PRO A 98 -20.37 -22.39 19.46
N CYS A 99 -19.26 -22.75 18.81
CA CYS A 99 -19.19 -22.96 17.36
C CYS A 99 -20.17 -24.02 16.82
N GLY A 100 -20.56 -25.01 17.64
CA GLY A 100 -21.58 -25.99 17.26
C GLY A 100 -22.99 -25.40 17.00
N VAL A 101 -23.25 -24.17 17.44
CA VAL A 101 -24.55 -23.48 17.30
C VAL A 101 -24.51 -22.42 16.19
N TRP A 102 -23.33 -22.15 15.62
CA TRP A 102 -23.19 -21.15 14.57
C TRP A 102 -23.98 -21.55 13.33
N SER A 103 -24.90 -20.68 12.93
CA SER A 103 -25.61 -20.80 11.66
C SER A 103 -26.07 -19.42 11.21
N LEU A 104 -26.18 -19.24 9.89
CA LEU A 104 -26.66 -17.98 9.33
C LEU A 104 -28.05 -17.62 9.89
N GLN A 105 -28.92 -18.61 10.08
CA GLN A 105 -30.27 -18.40 10.62
C GLN A 105 -30.24 -17.97 12.09
N HIS A 106 -29.40 -18.62 12.91
CA HIS A 106 -29.24 -18.25 14.31
C HIS A 106 -28.62 -16.85 14.45
N PHE A 107 -27.64 -16.53 13.60
CA PHE A 107 -27.05 -15.19 13.51
C PHE A 107 -28.07 -14.12 13.13
N ILE A 108 -28.91 -14.37 12.11
CA ILE A 108 -29.97 -13.45 11.69
C ILE A 108 -31.00 -13.26 12.81
N SER A 109 -31.40 -14.34 13.49
CA SER A 109 -32.37 -14.26 14.58
C SER A 109 -31.82 -13.47 15.77
N TRP A 110 -30.59 -13.79 16.20
CA TRP A 110 -29.91 -13.08 17.29
C TRP A 110 -29.67 -11.60 16.96
N SER A 111 -29.12 -11.31 15.78
CA SER A 111 -28.86 -9.92 15.35
C SER A 111 -30.14 -9.11 15.19
N THR A 112 -31.23 -9.74 14.74
CA THR A 112 -32.54 -9.09 14.65
C THR A 112 -33.11 -8.73 16.02
N ASN A 113 -32.92 -9.60 17.02
CA ASN A 113 -33.35 -9.35 18.39
C ASN A 113 -32.51 -8.25 19.08
N MET A 114 -31.19 -8.27 18.87
CA MET A 114 -30.26 -7.33 19.52
C MET A 114 -30.22 -5.95 18.86
N PHE A 115 -30.35 -5.87 17.54
CA PHE A 115 -30.12 -4.65 16.76
C PHE A 115 -31.34 -4.21 15.92
N GLY A 116 -32.47 -4.92 16.03
CA GLY A 116 -33.66 -4.68 15.22
C GLY A 116 -33.60 -5.32 13.82
N PRO A 117 -34.68 -5.20 13.02
CA PRO A 117 -34.76 -5.80 11.69
C PRO A 117 -33.59 -5.35 10.82
N THR A 118 -32.63 -6.25 10.61
CA THR A 118 -31.46 -5.97 9.77
C THR A 118 -31.82 -6.27 8.32
N GLU A 119 -31.36 -5.47 7.38
CA GLU A 119 -31.38 -5.85 5.96
C GLU A 119 -30.71 -7.22 5.81
N ARG A 120 -31.46 -8.23 5.39
CA ARG A 120 -31.04 -9.64 5.30
C ARG A 120 -29.69 -9.81 4.58
N ASN A 121 -29.42 -8.94 3.61
CA ASN A 121 -28.19 -8.91 2.83
C ASN A 121 -26.97 -8.51 3.67
N LYS A 122 -27.12 -7.57 4.62
CA LYS A 122 -26.03 -7.12 5.51
C LYS A 122 -25.66 -8.22 6.51
N ALA A 123 -26.65 -8.90 7.10
CA ALA A 123 -26.38 -10.01 8.03
C ALA A 123 -25.68 -11.18 7.34
N HIS A 124 -26.07 -11.49 6.10
CA HIS A 124 -25.42 -12.52 5.29
C HIS A 124 -23.94 -12.17 4.99
N THR A 125 -23.67 -10.94 4.58
CA THR A 125 -22.30 -10.49 4.32
C THR A 125 -21.43 -10.53 5.58
N VAL A 126 -21.92 -9.98 6.70
CA VAL A 126 -21.18 -9.97 7.97
C VAL A 126 -20.87 -11.39 8.43
N PHE A 127 -21.87 -12.29 8.44
CA PHE A 127 -21.68 -13.68 8.87
C PHE A 127 -20.58 -14.39 8.07
N TYR A 128 -20.61 -14.32 6.74
CA TYR A 128 -19.63 -15.04 5.92
C TYR A 128 -18.26 -14.36 5.86
N ASN A 129 -18.19 -13.04 5.93
CA ASN A 129 -16.90 -12.34 6.01
C ASN A 129 -16.17 -12.72 7.29
N THR A 130 -16.89 -12.80 8.43
CA THR A 130 -16.30 -13.25 9.69
C THR A 130 -15.86 -14.72 9.63
N LEU A 131 -16.58 -15.60 8.93
CA LEU A 131 -16.13 -16.97 8.71
C LEU A 131 -14.86 -17.06 7.83
N TYR A 132 -14.67 -16.16 6.87
CA TYR A 132 -13.43 -16.11 6.09
C TYR A 132 -12.24 -15.65 6.95
N ILE A 133 -12.45 -14.70 7.86
CA ILE A 133 -11.43 -14.29 8.84
C ILE A 133 -10.97 -15.50 9.68
N PHE A 134 -11.89 -16.27 10.24
CA PHE A 134 -11.54 -17.49 11.00
C PHE A 134 -10.86 -18.58 10.17
N ARG A 135 -11.12 -18.64 8.86
CA ARG A 135 -10.47 -19.61 7.97
C ARG A 135 -9.01 -19.25 7.71
N ASP A 136 -8.74 -17.96 7.58
CA ASP A 136 -7.46 -17.42 7.14
C ASP A 136 -6.55 -17.03 8.33
N ASP A 137 -7.09 -17.01 9.56
CA ASP A 137 -6.35 -16.79 10.80
C ASP A 137 -5.55 -18.05 11.24
N PRO A 138 -4.22 -17.99 11.30
CA PRO A 138 -3.36 -19.13 11.65
C PRO A 138 -3.50 -19.59 13.11
N ILE A 139 -4.12 -18.80 13.99
CA ILE A 139 -4.29 -19.09 15.42
C ILE A 139 -5.61 -19.82 15.69
N THR A 140 -6.50 -19.92 14.69
CA THR A 140 -7.82 -20.53 14.87
C THR A 140 -7.73 -22.03 15.16
N SER A 141 -8.37 -22.47 16.24
CA SER A 141 -8.39 -23.88 16.66
C SER A 141 -8.97 -24.80 15.56
N GLN A 142 -8.40 -25.99 15.42
CA GLN A 142 -8.83 -27.01 14.45
C GLN A 142 -10.34 -27.32 14.52
N LYS A 143 -10.91 -27.33 15.73
CA LYS A 143 -12.34 -27.54 15.96
C LYS A 143 -13.19 -26.42 15.34
N ILE A 144 -12.72 -25.18 15.41
CA ILE A 144 -13.40 -24.02 14.82
C ILE A 144 -13.22 -24.04 13.30
N LEU A 145 -12.01 -24.36 12.80
CA LEU A 145 -11.75 -24.48 11.36
C LEU A 145 -12.64 -25.52 10.68
N GLU A 146 -12.90 -26.66 11.34
CA GLU A 146 -13.80 -27.69 10.81
C GLU A 146 -15.24 -27.19 10.68
N VAL A 147 -15.76 -26.53 11.71
CA VAL A 147 -17.09 -25.91 11.70
C VAL A 147 -17.18 -24.82 10.62
N VAL A 148 -16.17 -23.95 10.53
CA VAL A 148 -16.08 -22.87 9.53
C VAL A 148 -16.09 -23.44 8.12
N ARG A 149 -15.30 -24.49 7.84
CA ARG A 149 -15.29 -25.18 6.53
C ARG A 149 -16.66 -25.75 6.19
N ASN A 150 -17.34 -26.39 7.14
CA ASN A 150 -18.68 -26.94 6.92
C ASN A 150 -19.72 -25.84 6.63
N LEU A 151 -19.69 -24.73 7.36
CA LEU A 151 -20.58 -23.59 7.12
C LEU A 151 -20.31 -22.91 5.77
N LEU A 152 -19.04 -22.80 5.37
CA LEU A 152 -18.64 -22.28 4.05
C LEU A 152 -19.00 -23.24 2.91
N LEU A 153 -19.02 -24.56 3.13
CA LEU A 153 -19.50 -25.54 2.16
C LEU A 153 -21.03 -25.46 1.98
N ASN A 154 -21.78 -25.25 3.06
CA ASN A 154 -23.24 -25.07 3.00
C ASN A 154 -23.65 -23.83 2.18
N LYS A 155 -22.81 -22.79 2.14
CA LYS A 155 -22.96 -21.65 1.21
C LYS A 155 -22.92 -22.07 -0.27
N LYS A 156 -22.13 -23.10 -0.62
CA LYS A 156 -22.04 -23.61 -2.01
C LYS A 156 -23.22 -24.51 -2.39
N VAL A 157 -23.79 -25.24 -1.44
CA VAL A 157 -24.88 -26.21 -1.69
C VAL A 157 -26.23 -25.50 -1.88
N SER A 158 -26.51 -24.42 -1.15
CA SER A 158 -27.73 -23.62 -1.33
C SER A 158 -27.81 -22.91 -2.69
N GLY A 159 -26.69 -22.81 -3.41
CA GLY A 159 -26.61 -22.27 -4.78
C GLY A 159 -26.77 -23.31 -5.91
N LYS A 160 -26.88 -24.61 -5.61
CA LYS A 160 -27.00 -25.68 -6.62
C LYS A 160 -28.29 -26.47 -6.45
N LYS A 161 -29.39 -25.99 -7.03
CA LYS A 161 -30.51 -26.85 -7.40
C LYS A 161 -30.28 -27.40 -8.81
N GLY A 162 -30.13 -28.72 -8.91
CA GLY A 162 -30.28 -29.46 -10.16
C GLY A 162 -28.99 -30.01 -10.77
N ARG A 163 -28.58 -31.20 -10.32
CA ARG A 163 -28.35 -32.41 -11.16
C ARG A 163 -28.02 -33.60 -10.25
N LYS A 164 -28.78 -34.69 -10.40
CA LYS A 164 -28.56 -36.00 -9.77
C LYS A 164 -27.41 -36.76 -10.49
N PRO A 165 -26.82 -37.80 -9.85
CA PRO A 165 -25.47 -38.31 -10.13
C PRO A 165 -25.45 -39.68 -10.86
N LEU A 166 -24.23 -40.25 -10.98
CA LEU A 166 -23.75 -41.58 -11.46
C LEU A 166 -23.09 -41.55 -12.86
N ALA A 167 -21.92 -42.15 -13.11
CA ALA A 167 -21.17 -43.16 -12.36
C ALA A 167 -19.65 -43.04 -12.59
N ASP A 168 -18.88 -43.50 -11.59
CA ASP A 168 -17.48 -43.90 -11.70
C ASP A 168 -17.30 -45.09 -12.66
N THR A 169 -16.15 -45.16 -13.33
CA THR A 169 -15.38 -46.40 -13.47
C THR A 169 -13.98 -46.09 -14.00
N SER A 170 -12.99 -46.40 -13.17
CA SER A 170 -11.58 -46.54 -13.50
C SER A 170 -11.30 -47.88 -14.20
N ASN A 171 -10.31 -47.86 -15.10
CA ASN A 171 -9.40 -48.97 -15.48
C ASN A 171 -9.94 -50.13 -16.35
N LEU A 172 -9.46 -50.24 -17.60
CA LEU A 172 -8.45 -51.23 -18.08
C LEU A 172 -8.46 -51.40 -19.62
N GLN A 173 -7.24 -51.45 -20.15
CA GLN A 173 -6.71 -52.29 -21.23
C GLN A 173 -6.98 -52.02 -22.72
N GLU A 174 -5.86 -52.18 -23.44
CA GLU A 174 -5.66 -52.26 -24.88
C GLU A 174 -6.46 -53.39 -25.52
N GLU A 175 -7.11 -53.13 -26.65
CA GLU A 175 -7.30 -54.14 -27.68
C GLU A 175 -7.41 -53.50 -29.07
N ILE A 176 -6.51 -53.92 -29.97
CA ILE A 176 -6.38 -53.49 -31.37
C ILE A 176 -7.33 -54.35 -32.21
N ILE A 177 -8.48 -53.84 -32.72
CA ILE A 177 -9.13 -54.39 -33.94
C ILE A 177 -9.93 -53.30 -34.71
N LYS A 178 -9.42 -53.02 -35.92
CA LYS A 178 -10.05 -52.67 -37.23
C LYS A 178 -11.24 -51.68 -37.33
N LYS A 179 -10.91 -50.58 -38.04
CA LYS A 179 -11.73 -49.65 -38.83
C LYS A 179 -12.95 -50.30 -39.52
N PRO A 180 -14.09 -49.57 -39.57
CA PRO A 180 -14.62 -49.16 -40.86
C PRO A 180 -14.92 -47.65 -40.94
N THR A 181 -14.72 -47.15 -42.15
CA THR A 181 -14.76 -45.75 -42.61
C THR A 181 -16.14 -45.10 -42.46
N PRO A 182 -16.26 -43.83 -41.98
CA PRO A 182 -17.46 -43.02 -42.18
C PRO A 182 -17.36 -42.20 -43.49
N PRO A 183 -18.48 -41.92 -44.17
CA PRO A 183 -18.48 -41.08 -45.37
C PRO A 183 -18.16 -39.62 -45.00
N LYS A 184 -17.44 -38.97 -45.91
CA LYS A 184 -16.96 -37.59 -45.83
C LYS A 184 -18.12 -36.61 -45.61
N SER A 185 -18.00 -35.75 -44.60
CA SER A 185 -18.60 -34.42 -44.60
C SER A 185 -17.68 -33.45 -43.87
N ASP A 186 -16.97 -32.67 -44.68
CA ASP A 186 -16.28 -31.41 -44.48
C ASP A 186 -15.82 -31.02 -43.06
N SER A 187 -14.50 -31.08 -42.92
CA SER A 187 -13.72 -30.53 -41.82
C SER A 187 -13.94 -29.01 -41.68
N SER A 188 -14.40 -28.57 -40.51
CA SER A 188 -13.93 -27.29 -39.96
C SER A 188 -12.94 -27.60 -38.85
N ALA A 189 -11.65 -27.63 -39.22
CA ALA A 189 -10.57 -27.73 -38.25
C ALA A 189 -10.65 -26.53 -37.29
N SER A 190 -10.80 -26.79 -36.00
CA SER A 190 -10.62 -25.79 -34.95
C SER A 190 -9.13 -25.41 -34.89
N VAL A 191 -8.72 -24.52 -35.77
CA VAL A 191 -7.39 -23.91 -35.74
C VAL A 191 -7.39 -22.93 -34.57
N ALA A 192 -6.72 -23.30 -33.48
CA ALA A 192 -6.25 -22.34 -32.49
C ALA A 192 -5.31 -21.36 -33.21
N LYS A 193 -5.87 -20.28 -33.76
CA LYS A 193 -5.10 -19.19 -34.35
C LYS A 193 -4.35 -18.49 -33.22
N LYS A 194 -3.06 -18.81 -33.08
CA LYS A 194 -2.10 -17.96 -32.40
C LYS A 194 -2.17 -16.58 -33.07
N ARG A 195 -2.65 -15.55 -32.35
CA ARG A 195 -2.80 -14.18 -32.89
C ARG A 195 -1.42 -13.69 -33.38
N SER A 196 -1.29 -13.44 -34.67
CA SER A 196 -0.07 -12.91 -35.28
C SER A 196 0.07 -11.43 -34.92
N ILE A 197 1.17 -11.08 -34.25
CA ILE A 197 1.53 -9.73 -33.78
C ILE A 197 2.04 -8.87 -34.95
N SER A 198 1.51 -9.04 -36.16
CA SER A 198 2.01 -8.37 -37.38
C SER A 198 0.98 -7.46 -38.05
N LYS A 199 -0.23 -7.39 -37.49
CA LYS A 199 -1.19 -6.29 -37.74
C LYS A 199 -1.15 -5.35 -36.54
N VAL A 200 0.02 -4.77 -36.29
CA VAL A 200 0.24 -3.93 -35.11
C VAL A 200 -0.19 -2.52 -35.48
N LEU A 201 -1.41 -2.19 -35.07
CA LEU A 201 -1.85 -0.87 -34.64
C LEU A 201 -1.67 0.28 -35.64
N ASP A 202 -2.79 0.77 -36.20
CA ASP A 202 -2.90 2.14 -36.73
C ASP A 202 -2.94 3.17 -35.56
N VAL A 203 -2.17 2.92 -34.49
CA VAL A 203 -2.09 3.83 -33.33
C VAL A 203 -1.19 5.00 -33.72
N PRO A 204 -1.50 6.23 -33.27
CA PRO A 204 -0.64 7.40 -33.51
C PRO A 204 0.82 7.14 -33.15
N ALA A 205 1.71 7.56 -34.04
CA ALA A 205 3.14 7.46 -33.84
C ALA A 205 3.67 8.38 -32.75
N ASP A 206 2.89 9.39 -32.32
CA ASP A 206 3.27 10.37 -31.30
C ASP A 206 2.44 10.21 -30.02
N VAL A 207 3.08 10.46 -28.88
CA VAL A 207 2.41 10.49 -27.56
C VAL A 207 1.75 11.85 -27.37
N PRO A 208 0.42 11.92 -27.10
CA PRO A 208 -0.25 13.18 -26.77
C PRO A 208 0.37 13.84 -25.53
N LEU A 209 0.74 15.12 -25.66
CA LEU A 209 1.31 15.93 -24.59
C LEU A 209 0.45 17.16 -24.35
N GLN A 210 0.36 17.59 -23.10
CA GLN A 210 -0.20 18.89 -22.72
C GLN A 210 0.79 20.03 -23.03
N ASN A 211 0.34 21.28 -22.87
CA ASN A 211 1.15 22.48 -23.11
C ASN A 211 2.42 22.54 -22.24
N ASP A 212 2.40 21.93 -21.06
CA ASP A 212 3.52 21.83 -20.12
C ASP A 212 4.46 20.65 -20.43
N LYS A 213 4.22 19.92 -21.53
CA LYS A 213 4.94 18.71 -21.96
C LYS A 213 4.72 17.48 -21.05
N SER A 214 3.78 17.54 -20.10
CA SER A 214 3.28 16.34 -19.42
C SER A 214 2.45 15.49 -20.38
N ILE A 215 2.32 14.19 -20.10
CA ILE A 215 1.48 13.33 -20.93
C ILE A 215 0.01 13.70 -20.77
N ASP A 216 -0.72 13.78 -21.88
CA ASP A 216 -2.16 13.97 -21.85
C ASP A 216 -2.85 12.62 -21.69
N ILE A 217 -3.08 12.23 -20.44
CA ILE A 217 -3.73 10.96 -20.09
C ILE A 217 -5.10 10.84 -20.75
N LEU A 218 -5.87 11.93 -20.84
CA LEU A 218 -7.22 11.87 -21.40
C LEU A 218 -7.18 11.57 -22.90
N GLU A 219 -6.30 12.23 -23.65
CA GLU A 219 -6.13 11.95 -25.08
C GLU A 219 -5.50 10.58 -25.34
N ILE A 220 -4.60 10.11 -24.47
CA ILE A 220 -4.09 8.73 -24.49
C ILE A 220 -5.24 7.73 -24.33
N LEU A 221 -6.13 7.94 -23.36
CA LEU A 221 -7.27 7.06 -23.12
C LEU A 221 -8.26 7.06 -24.29
N LYS A 222 -8.59 8.24 -24.84
CA LYS A 222 -9.47 8.36 -26.02
C LYS A 222 -8.90 7.61 -27.23
N THR A 223 -7.59 7.69 -27.41
CA THR A 223 -6.88 6.97 -28.48
C THR A 223 -6.94 5.47 -28.23
N ALA A 224 -6.57 5.02 -27.03
CA ALA A 224 -6.51 3.61 -26.69
C ALA A 224 -7.87 2.89 -26.83
N VAL A 225 -8.97 3.54 -26.40
CA VAL A 225 -10.33 2.97 -26.48
C VAL A 225 -10.77 2.73 -27.92
N ARG A 226 -10.30 3.53 -28.89
CA ARG A 226 -10.63 3.35 -30.32
C ARG A 226 -10.04 2.05 -30.89
N ASP A 227 -8.93 1.61 -30.32
CA ASP A 227 -8.18 0.43 -30.80
C ASP A 227 -8.49 -0.85 -30.04
N PHE A 228 -9.50 -0.84 -29.17
CA PHE A 228 -10.01 -2.06 -28.56
C PHE A 228 -10.53 -3.02 -29.62
N ASP A 229 -10.34 -4.32 -29.37
CA ASP A 229 -10.90 -5.36 -30.23
C ASP A 229 -12.43 -5.31 -30.11
N GLN A 230 -13.07 -4.75 -31.13
CA GLN A 230 -14.52 -4.58 -31.20
C GLN A 230 -15.27 -5.91 -31.04
N GLY A 231 -14.67 -7.03 -31.46
CA GLY A 231 -15.23 -8.37 -31.28
C GLY A 231 -15.21 -8.81 -29.81
N ILE A 232 -14.12 -8.54 -29.10
CA ILE A 232 -14.02 -8.79 -27.65
C ILE A 232 -15.05 -7.94 -26.89
N ILE A 233 -15.13 -6.64 -27.19
CA ILE A 233 -16.07 -5.73 -26.54
C ILE A 233 -17.52 -6.13 -26.82
N ALA A 234 -17.87 -6.38 -28.10
CA ALA A 234 -19.23 -6.75 -28.49
C ALA A 234 -19.69 -8.08 -27.87
N LEU A 235 -18.79 -9.06 -27.75
CA LEU A 235 -19.12 -10.38 -27.19
C LEU A 235 -18.97 -10.44 -25.68
N GLY A 236 -18.39 -9.43 -25.05
CA GLY A 236 -18.00 -9.50 -23.66
C GLY A 236 -19.19 -9.60 -22.70
N SER A 237 -20.35 -8.99 -23.00
CA SER A 237 -21.58 -9.17 -22.21
C SER A 237 -22.13 -10.61 -22.24
N SER A 238 -21.69 -11.42 -23.21
CA SER A 238 -22.05 -12.84 -23.32
C SER A 238 -20.97 -13.78 -22.75
N ARG A 239 -19.69 -13.37 -22.83
CA ARG A 239 -18.53 -14.24 -22.52
C ARG A 239 -17.83 -13.90 -21.20
N SER A 240 -17.83 -12.63 -20.79
CA SER A 240 -17.12 -12.10 -19.62
C SER A 240 -17.98 -11.02 -18.94
N TYR A 241 -19.07 -11.45 -18.31
CA TYR A 241 -20.10 -10.54 -17.81
C TYR A 241 -20.27 -10.56 -16.29
N LYS A 242 -20.82 -9.45 -15.78
CA LYS A 242 -21.45 -9.33 -14.45
C LYS A 242 -22.94 -9.06 -14.66
N SER A 243 -23.78 -9.53 -13.74
CA SER A 243 -25.18 -9.15 -13.70
C SER A 243 -25.28 -7.80 -13.00
N SER A 244 -26.06 -6.86 -13.56
CA SER A 244 -26.35 -5.59 -12.87
C SER A 244 -27.13 -5.80 -11.56
N ASN A 245 -27.62 -7.01 -11.30
CA ASN A 245 -28.43 -7.37 -10.13
C ASN A 245 -29.65 -6.44 -10.04
N HIS A 246 -29.69 -5.58 -9.02
CA HIS A 246 -30.77 -4.61 -8.79
C HIS A 246 -30.50 -3.22 -9.40
N LEU A 247 -29.32 -3.01 -10.01
CA LEU A 247 -28.96 -1.75 -10.63
C LEU A 247 -29.52 -1.68 -12.05
N TYR A 248 -30.09 -0.53 -12.38
CA TYR A 248 -30.55 -0.24 -13.73
C TYR A 248 -29.34 0.01 -14.64
N ALA A 249 -29.26 -0.73 -15.74
CA ALA A 249 -28.39 -0.43 -16.86
C ALA A 249 -29.31 -0.17 -18.07
N ASN A 250 -29.19 0.97 -18.75
CA ASN A 250 -30.09 1.33 -19.86
C ASN A 250 -31.58 1.16 -19.53
N SER A 251 -31.98 1.52 -18.31
CA SER A 251 -33.37 1.40 -17.81
C SER A 251 -33.91 -0.02 -17.61
N GLU A 252 -33.09 -1.07 -17.73
CA GLU A 252 -33.51 -2.44 -17.36
C GLU A 252 -32.68 -3.03 -16.20
N HIS A 253 -33.25 -4.04 -15.53
CA HIS A 253 -32.68 -4.74 -14.38
C HIS A 253 -32.14 -6.12 -14.80
N TYR A 254 -31.13 -6.63 -14.10
CA TYR A 254 -30.46 -7.92 -14.38
C TYR A 254 -29.83 -8.06 -15.77
N ILE A 255 -29.47 -6.95 -16.42
CA ILE A 255 -28.72 -7.02 -17.68
C ILE A 255 -27.32 -7.57 -17.42
N LYS A 256 -26.85 -8.39 -18.36
CA LYS A 256 -25.45 -8.82 -18.42
C LYS A 256 -24.62 -7.67 -18.96
N VAL A 257 -23.81 -7.08 -18.09
CA VAL A 257 -22.87 -6.01 -18.45
C VAL A 257 -21.46 -6.56 -18.56
N LEU A 258 -20.65 -5.96 -19.41
CA LEU A 258 -19.25 -6.30 -19.58
C LEU A 258 -18.49 -6.13 -18.25
N ARG A 259 -17.62 -7.09 -17.90
CA ARG A 259 -16.71 -6.95 -16.75
C ARG A 259 -15.64 -5.90 -17.03
N GLU A 260 -15.35 -5.10 -16.00
CA GLU A 260 -14.27 -4.13 -15.86
C GLU A 260 -12.93 -4.75 -16.28
N SER A 261 -12.62 -5.96 -15.79
CA SER A 261 -11.42 -6.71 -16.15
C SER A 261 -11.22 -6.95 -17.66
N THR A 262 -12.29 -6.89 -18.45
CA THR A 262 -12.21 -7.00 -19.91
C THR A 262 -11.72 -5.70 -20.53
N TYR A 263 -12.19 -4.56 -20.03
CA TYR A 263 -11.68 -3.25 -20.42
C TYR A 263 -10.24 -3.07 -19.93
N ASP A 264 -9.90 -3.51 -18.71
CA ASP A 264 -8.53 -3.44 -18.18
C ASP A 264 -7.55 -4.20 -19.05
N ALA A 265 -7.93 -5.42 -19.48
CA ALA A 265 -7.09 -6.24 -20.35
C ALA A 265 -6.86 -5.60 -21.72
N GLU A 266 -7.91 -5.04 -22.34
CA GLU A 266 -7.78 -4.35 -23.63
C GLU A 266 -6.98 -3.05 -23.49
N MET A 267 -7.22 -2.23 -22.44
CA MET A 267 -6.42 -1.05 -22.12
C MET A 267 -4.94 -1.41 -21.97
N TYR A 268 -4.63 -2.37 -21.11
CA TYR A 268 -3.27 -2.82 -20.87
C TYR A 268 -2.61 -3.28 -22.17
N GLN A 269 -3.31 -4.07 -22.97
CA GLN A 269 -2.80 -4.56 -24.24
C GLN A 269 -2.46 -3.42 -25.22
N VAL A 270 -3.36 -2.45 -25.38
CA VAL A 270 -3.13 -1.31 -26.29
C VAL A 270 -1.97 -0.45 -25.79
N LEU A 271 -1.98 -0.06 -24.52
CA LEU A 271 -0.92 0.79 -23.94
C LEU A 271 0.45 0.13 -23.96
N VAL A 272 0.54 -1.18 -23.70
CA VAL A 272 1.80 -1.91 -23.81
C VAL A 272 2.32 -1.93 -25.25
N ASN A 273 1.43 -2.15 -26.22
CA ASN A 273 1.87 -2.22 -27.60
C ASN A 273 2.20 -0.84 -28.19
N TRP A 274 1.58 0.21 -27.66
CA TRP A 274 1.83 1.59 -28.05
C TRP A 274 2.94 2.21 -27.21
N LEU A 275 2.64 2.65 -25.99
CA LEU A 275 3.53 3.44 -25.16
C LEU A 275 4.79 2.67 -24.75
N ARG A 276 4.68 1.39 -24.37
CA ARG A 276 5.87 0.61 -23.98
C ARG A 276 6.74 0.24 -25.18
N LYS A 277 6.17 -0.39 -26.21
CA LYS A 277 6.98 -0.91 -27.32
C LYS A 277 7.51 0.18 -28.27
N ILE A 278 6.75 1.27 -28.46
CA ILE A 278 7.16 2.35 -29.39
C ILE A 278 7.93 3.44 -28.65
N HIS A 279 7.52 3.78 -27.44
CA HIS A 279 8.05 4.94 -26.71
C HIS A 279 8.83 4.61 -25.43
N GLY A 280 8.95 3.33 -25.07
CA GLY A 280 9.74 2.89 -23.90
C GLY A 280 9.09 3.15 -22.54
N TYR A 281 7.81 3.54 -22.48
CA TYR A 281 7.10 3.71 -21.20
C TYR A 281 6.98 2.40 -20.43
N GLU A 282 7.03 2.49 -19.10
CA GLU A 282 6.70 1.39 -18.22
C GLU A 282 5.18 1.38 -17.97
N ILE A 283 4.55 0.24 -18.27
CA ILE A 283 3.12 0.01 -18.08
C ILE A 283 2.96 -1.19 -17.15
N ILE A 284 2.39 -0.96 -15.97
CA ILE A 284 2.16 -1.98 -14.95
C ILE A 284 0.66 -2.16 -14.78
N GLY A 285 0.19 -3.40 -14.92
CA GLY A 285 -1.18 -3.77 -14.58
C GLY A 285 -1.24 -4.28 -13.15
N GLN A 286 -2.29 -3.92 -12.41
CA GLN A 286 -2.50 -4.27 -10.99
C GLN A 286 -1.28 -3.96 -10.12
N TRP A 287 -1.03 -2.66 -9.93
CA TRP A 287 0.07 -2.23 -9.07
C TRP A 287 -0.38 -2.25 -7.61
N HIS A 288 0.25 -3.11 -6.82
CA HIS A 288 -0.07 -3.29 -5.41
C HIS A 288 0.71 -2.31 -4.54
N LEU A 289 0.01 -1.66 -3.60
CA LEU A 289 0.57 -0.83 -2.56
C LEU A 289 0.29 -1.49 -1.21
N GLU A 290 1.36 -1.81 -0.51
CA GLU A 290 1.33 -2.46 0.79
C GLU A 290 1.50 -1.38 1.87
N GLN A 291 0.47 -1.15 2.69
CA GLN A 291 0.53 -0.16 3.77
C GLN A 291 -0.02 -0.73 5.08
N VAL A 292 0.62 -0.33 6.18
CA VAL A 292 0.06 -0.44 7.53
C VAL A 292 -0.69 0.85 7.79
N CYS A 293 -2.01 0.81 7.88
CA CYS A 293 -2.81 2.01 8.13
C CYS A 293 -2.82 2.35 9.64
N ASP A 294 -3.39 3.52 9.98
CA ASP A 294 -3.47 4.04 11.36
C ASP A 294 -4.21 3.11 12.35
N ASP A 295 -4.96 2.12 11.83
CA ASP A 295 -5.60 1.08 12.63
C ASP A 295 -4.65 -0.07 13.02
N GLY A 296 -3.41 -0.06 12.52
CA GLY A 296 -2.42 -1.11 12.73
C GLY A 296 -2.64 -2.36 11.87
N ASP A 297 -3.67 -2.35 11.02
CA ASP A 297 -3.96 -3.44 10.09
C ASP A 297 -3.25 -3.22 8.76
N TYR A 298 -2.96 -4.34 8.11
CA TYR A 298 -2.29 -4.36 6.82
C TYR A 298 -3.32 -4.26 5.69
N HIS A 299 -3.29 -3.17 4.95
CA HIS A 299 -4.19 -2.94 3.82
C HIS A 299 -3.43 -3.21 2.52
N HIS A 300 -3.94 -4.15 1.73
CA HIS A 300 -3.49 -4.39 0.35
C HIS A 300 -4.30 -3.49 -0.58
N LEU A 301 -3.80 -2.29 -0.85
CA LEU A 301 -4.35 -1.43 -1.89
C LEU A 301 -3.78 -1.86 -3.24
N TYR A 302 -4.54 -1.67 -4.30
CA TYR A 302 -4.03 -1.81 -5.66
C TYR A 302 -4.72 -0.80 -6.57
N CYS A 303 -4.02 -0.41 -7.63
CA CYS A 303 -4.62 0.31 -8.75
C CYS A 303 -4.54 -0.53 -10.02
N ASP A 304 -5.52 -0.35 -10.91
CA ASP A 304 -5.67 -1.21 -12.08
C ASP A 304 -4.51 -1.05 -13.09
N LEU A 305 -4.06 0.18 -13.34
CA LEU A 305 -2.98 0.42 -14.29
C LEU A 305 -2.15 1.68 -13.96
N THR A 306 -0.84 1.59 -14.14
CA THR A 306 0.07 2.74 -14.00
C THR A 306 0.91 2.97 -15.25
N ILE A 307 1.23 4.23 -15.49
CA ILE A 307 2.04 4.71 -16.61
C ILE A 307 3.22 5.48 -16.03
N LYS A 308 4.43 5.08 -16.41
CA LYS A 308 5.67 5.70 -15.96
C LYS A 308 6.64 5.88 -17.12
N LYS A 309 7.36 7.00 -17.13
CA LYS A 309 8.43 7.24 -18.11
C LYS A 309 9.67 6.39 -17.75
N PRO A 310 10.43 5.90 -18.75
CA PRO A 310 11.57 5.00 -18.52
C PRO A 310 12.63 5.58 -17.57
N ASP A 311 12.85 6.90 -17.62
CA ASP A 311 13.89 7.57 -16.83
C ASP A 311 13.34 8.45 -15.71
N SER A 312 12.02 8.40 -15.44
CA SER A 312 11.41 9.18 -14.38
C SER A 312 11.22 8.34 -13.12
N PRO A 313 11.65 8.80 -11.94
CA PRO A 313 11.26 8.16 -10.69
C PRO A 313 9.77 8.38 -10.39
N HIS A 314 9.14 9.38 -11.01
CA HIS A 314 7.76 9.74 -10.77
C HIS A 314 6.79 8.99 -11.69
N LEU A 315 5.62 8.66 -11.13
CA LEU A 315 4.50 8.14 -11.90
C LEU A 315 3.88 9.27 -12.73
N GLU A 316 3.53 8.99 -13.97
CA GLU A 316 2.96 9.97 -14.90
C GLU A 316 1.45 9.80 -15.07
N GLY A 317 0.93 8.61 -14.78
CA GLY A 317 -0.50 8.34 -14.75
C GLY A 317 -0.84 7.16 -13.86
N LEU A 318 -1.89 7.32 -13.06
CA LEU A 318 -2.54 6.24 -12.32
C LEU A 318 -3.98 6.14 -12.83
N LEU A 319 -4.40 4.93 -13.18
CA LEU A 319 -5.71 4.64 -13.75
C LEU A 319 -6.39 3.59 -12.88
N GLU A 320 -7.59 3.93 -12.44
CA GLU A 320 -8.51 3.04 -11.74
C GLU A 320 -9.78 2.92 -12.59
N LEU A 321 -10.14 1.69 -12.98
CA LEU A 321 -11.27 1.45 -13.84
C LEU A 321 -12.50 1.09 -13.02
N LEU A 322 -13.45 2.02 -12.97
CA LEU A 322 -14.64 1.89 -12.15
C LEU A 322 -15.88 1.60 -13.01
N ALA A 323 -16.56 0.49 -12.74
CA ALA A 323 -17.97 0.33 -13.13
C ALA A 323 -18.87 0.47 -11.89
N THR A 324 -19.19 1.71 -11.54
CA THR A 324 -20.10 2.02 -10.44
C THR A 324 -21.24 2.91 -10.91
N ALA A 325 -22.47 2.57 -10.51
CA ALA A 325 -23.68 3.35 -10.80
C ALA A 325 -23.99 4.39 -9.69
N LEU A 326 -23.16 4.48 -8.64
CA LEU A 326 -23.42 5.30 -7.46
C LEU A 326 -22.32 6.34 -7.26
N ILE A 327 -22.70 7.62 -7.35
CA ILE A 327 -21.82 8.78 -7.17
C ILE A 327 -21.14 8.76 -5.80
N LEU A 328 -21.84 8.36 -4.73
CA LEU A 328 -21.27 8.27 -3.37
C LEU A 328 -20.12 7.25 -3.26
N LYS A 329 -20.10 6.22 -4.12
CA LYS A 329 -18.96 5.29 -4.17
C LYS A 329 -17.79 5.90 -4.94
N LEU A 330 -18.07 6.78 -5.90
CA LEU A 330 -17.08 7.46 -6.72
C LEU A 330 -16.17 8.37 -5.88
N GLU A 331 -16.74 9.14 -4.94
CA GLU A 331 -15.96 9.98 -4.00
C GLU A 331 -14.99 9.13 -3.16
N GLY A 332 -15.41 7.97 -2.67
CA GLY A 332 -14.52 7.07 -1.93
C GLY A 332 -13.33 6.57 -2.76
N TYR A 333 -13.54 6.28 -4.05
CA TYR A 333 -12.46 5.89 -4.95
C TYR A 333 -11.53 7.06 -5.31
N PHE A 334 -12.06 8.28 -5.45
CA PHE A 334 -11.21 9.45 -5.65
C PHE A 334 -10.28 9.69 -4.46
N GLU A 335 -10.79 9.66 -3.24
CA GLU A 335 -9.97 9.79 -2.03
C GLU A 335 -8.91 8.68 -1.96
N GLN A 336 -9.26 7.45 -2.31
CA GLN A 336 -8.30 6.34 -2.40
C GLN A 336 -7.19 6.61 -3.43
N VAL A 337 -7.55 7.07 -4.63
CA VAL A 337 -6.58 7.41 -5.69
C VAL A 337 -5.66 8.56 -5.28
N PHE A 338 -6.19 9.60 -4.63
CA PHE A 338 -5.39 10.71 -4.13
C PHE A 338 -4.43 10.28 -3.01
N ASN A 339 -4.88 9.42 -2.10
CA ASN A 339 -4.01 8.86 -1.07
C ASN A 339 -2.87 8.04 -1.68
N MET A 340 -3.18 7.17 -2.66
CA MET A 340 -2.16 6.41 -3.38
C MET A 340 -1.15 7.32 -4.07
N GLN A 341 -1.60 8.40 -4.72
CA GLN A 341 -0.68 9.36 -5.34
C GLN A 341 0.27 10.00 -4.32
N SER A 342 -0.26 10.48 -3.19
CA SER A 342 0.55 11.09 -2.13
C SER A 342 1.62 10.12 -1.61
N GLU A 343 1.26 8.86 -1.39
CA GLU A 343 2.18 7.83 -0.92
C GLU A 343 3.25 7.47 -1.95
N ILE A 344 2.90 7.46 -3.24
CA ILE A 344 3.86 7.30 -4.34
C ILE A 344 4.87 8.45 -4.37
N GLU A 345 4.42 9.69 -4.16
CA GLU A 345 5.30 10.85 -4.13
C GLU A 345 6.25 10.78 -2.92
N GLU A 346 5.74 10.44 -1.73
CA GLU A 346 6.55 10.26 -0.52
C GLU A 346 7.59 9.14 -0.65
N THR A 347 7.17 7.97 -1.15
CA THR A 347 8.08 6.82 -1.36
C THR A 347 9.19 7.15 -2.36
N ASN A 348 8.88 7.90 -3.43
CA ASN A 348 9.88 8.34 -4.40
C ASN A 348 10.87 9.36 -3.81
N LEU A 349 10.40 10.30 -2.97
CA LEU A 349 11.25 11.24 -2.24
C LEU A 349 12.17 10.53 -1.25
N LEU A 350 11.64 9.54 -0.52
CA LEU A 350 12.41 8.71 0.40
C LEU A 350 13.47 7.91 -0.36
N ARG A 351 13.11 7.26 -1.47
CA ARG A 351 14.04 6.48 -2.30
C ARG A 351 15.17 7.34 -2.86
N SER A 352 14.85 8.54 -3.34
CA SER A 352 15.84 9.51 -3.82
C SER A 352 16.77 9.96 -2.70
N SER A 353 16.25 10.15 -1.49
CA SER A 353 17.06 10.53 -0.32
C SER A 353 17.96 9.38 0.14
N ILE A 354 17.47 8.14 0.15
CA ILE A 354 18.26 6.94 0.44
C ILE A 354 19.42 6.79 -0.55
N ALA A 355 19.16 6.98 -1.85
CA ALA A 355 20.21 6.90 -2.88
C ALA A 355 21.30 7.96 -2.65
N ARG A 356 20.91 9.20 -2.31
CA ARG A 356 21.86 10.27 -1.96
C ARG A 356 22.69 9.92 -0.74
N PHE A 357 22.06 9.48 0.35
CA PHE A 357 22.77 9.08 1.57
C PHE A 357 23.69 7.88 1.35
N SER A 358 23.30 6.92 0.51
CA SER A 358 24.17 5.79 0.14
C SER A 358 25.43 6.27 -0.58
N ALA A 359 25.30 7.18 -1.54
CA ALA A 359 26.44 7.73 -2.27
C ALA A 359 27.38 8.57 -1.37
N GLU A 360 26.82 9.30 -0.40
CA GLU A 360 27.59 10.03 0.61
C GLU A 360 28.39 9.08 1.51
N ASN A 361 27.75 7.98 1.96
CA ASN A 361 28.41 6.96 2.78
C ASN A 361 29.59 6.30 2.05
N ASP A 362 29.47 6.05 0.75
CA ASP A 362 30.58 5.50 -0.05
C ASP A 362 31.75 6.47 -0.13
N LYS A 363 31.50 7.78 -0.25
CA LYS A 363 32.55 8.81 -0.20
C LYS A 363 33.24 8.86 1.16
N ILE A 364 32.46 8.88 2.25
CA ILE A 364 32.99 8.87 3.62
C ILE A 364 33.83 7.62 3.87
N LYS A 365 33.39 6.46 3.38
CA LYS A 365 34.13 5.21 3.49
C LYS A 365 35.47 5.28 2.75
N ALA A 366 35.50 5.87 1.56
CA ALA A 366 36.74 6.08 0.81
C ALA A 366 37.71 7.03 1.54
N GLU A 367 37.19 8.10 2.14
CA GLU A 367 37.98 9.09 2.89
C GLU A 367 38.56 8.50 4.19
N ASN A 368 37.75 7.73 4.93
CA ASN A 368 38.21 7.00 6.13
C ASN A 368 39.36 6.02 5.82
N ASN A 369 39.30 5.35 4.66
CA ASN A 369 40.39 4.47 4.23
C ASN A 369 41.69 5.25 3.95
N LYS A 370 41.59 6.47 3.39
CA LYS A 370 42.77 7.34 3.19
C LYS A 370 43.36 7.80 4.52
N ILE A 371 42.52 8.28 5.44
CA ILE A 371 42.95 8.71 6.79
C ILE A 371 43.62 7.55 7.53
N LYS A 372 43.09 6.33 7.40
CA LYS A 372 43.69 5.14 8.00
C LYS A 372 45.10 4.87 7.46
N ALA A 373 45.28 4.94 6.15
CA ALA A 373 46.60 4.75 5.54
C ALA A 373 47.60 5.83 5.98
N GLU A 374 47.16 7.08 6.09
CA GLU A 374 48.00 8.19 6.55
C GLU A 374 48.38 8.05 8.04
N ASN A 375 47.44 7.62 8.88
CA ASN A 375 47.71 7.30 10.29
C ASN A 375 48.74 6.17 10.46
N ASP A 376 48.67 5.14 9.61
CA ASP A 376 49.65 4.04 9.64
C ASP A 376 51.05 4.54 9.23
N LYS A 377 51.14 5.46 8.26
CA LYS A 377 52.40 6.13 7.90
C LYS A 377 52.95 6.97 9.06
N ILE A 378 52.12 7.78 9.70
CA ILE A 378 52.50 8.61 10.87
C ILE A 378 52.99 7.73 12.03
N LYS A 379 52.37 6.56 12.26
CA LYS A 379 52.85 5.62 13.27
C LYS A 379 54.28 5.14 12.97
N VAL A 380 54.57 4.78 11.72
CA VAL A 380 55.92 4.36 11.31
C VAL A 380 56.92 5.49 11.53
N GLU A 381 56.63 6.70 11.06
CA GLU A 381 57.51 7.87 11.25
C GLU A 381 57.76 8.17 12.75
N ASN A 382 56.73 8.07 13.59
CA ASN A 382 56.87 8.22 15.04
C ASN A 382 57.76 7.16 15.69
N THR A 383 57.69 5.90 15.23
CA THR A 383 58.61 4.86 15.73
C THR A 383 60.06 5.14 15.36
N GLU A 384 60.30 5.66 14.15
CA GLU A 384 61.64 6.03 13.71
C GLU A 384 62.19 7.23 14.49
N LEU A 385 61.37 8.26 14.70
CA LEU A 385 61.74 9.43 15.50
C LEU A 385 62.08 9.05 16.95
N LYS A 386 61.29 8.18 17.58
CA LYS A 386 61.61 7.64 18.92
C LYS A 386 62.96 6.94 18.95
N ALA A 387 63.29 6.14 17.93
CA ALA A 387 64.59 5.47 17.83
C ALA A 387 65.74 6.47 17.65
N ARG A 388 65.55 7.54 16.88
CA ARG A 388 66.55 8.62 16.71
C ARG A 388 66.78 9.41 18.00
N ILE A 389 65.71 9.71 18.75
CA ILE A 389 65.80 10.38 20.06
C ILE A 389 66.62 9.54 21.03
N ALA A 390 66.35 8.24 21.16
CA ALA A 390 67.11 7.35 22.04
C ALA A 390 68.62 7.35 21.70
N LYS A 391 68.99 7.29 20.41
CA LYS A 391 70.40 7.37 19.98
C LYS A 391 71.06 8.70 20.34
N LEU A 392 70.32 9.81 20.28
CA LEU A 392 70.83 11.14 20.65
C LEU A 392 71.02 11.27 22.17
N GLU A 393 70.11 10.70 22.95
CA GLU A 393 70.23 10.63 24.40
C GLU A 393 71.47 9.83 24.83
N ASP A 394 71.73 8.68 24.20
CA ASP A 394 72.96 7.89 24.42
C ASP A 394 74.23 8.70 24.12
N LYS A 395 74.26 9.41 22.99
CA LYS A 395 75.40 10.28 22.63
C LYS A 395 75.59 11.41 23.63
N ARG A 396 74.49 12.03 24.08
CA ARG A 396 74.51 13.10 25.09
C ARG A 396 75.05 12.58 26.42
N PHE A 397 74.65 11.39 26.83
CA PHE A 397 75.17 10.72 28.03
C PHE A 397 76.68 10.47 27.92
N PHE A 398 77.14 9.96 26.78
CA PHE A 398 78.57 9.73 26.53
C PHE A 398 79.39 11.03 26.59
N LEU A 399 78.93 12.10 25.93
CA LEU A 399 79.57 13.42 25.96
C LEU A 399 79.62 14.02 27.37
N SER A 400 78.56 13.84 28.16
CA SER A 400 78.51 14.28 29.56
C SER A 400 79.58 13.58 30.40
N ARG A 401 79.75 12.26 30.22
CA ARG A 401 80.78 11.47 30.89
C ARG A 401 82.19 11.87 30.47
N PHE A 402 82.41 12.09 29.17
CA PHE A 402 83.69 12.52 28.64
C PHE A 402 84.09 13.92 29.17
N LYS A 403 83.16 14.88 29.22
CA LYS A 403 83.39 16.19 29.84
C LYS A 403 83.81 16.08 31.30
N LYS A 404 83.15 15.22 32.10
CA LYS A 404 83.55 14.97 33.50
C LYS A 404 84.99 14.45 33.61
N ILE A 405 85.37 13.49 32.76
CA ILE A 405 86.74 12.93 32.74
C ILE A 405 87.77 14.00 32.33
N TYR A 406 87.47 14.80 31.31
CA TYR A 406 88.37 15.85 30.83
C TYR A 406 88.64 16.92 31.90
N VAL A 407 87.61 17.35 32.65
CA VAL A 407 87.77 18.29 33.77
C VAL A 407 88.66 17.68 34.86
N LEU A 408 88.40 16.45 35.28
CA LEU A 408 89.21 15.76 36.30
C LEU A 408 90.69 15.60 35.90
N SER A 409 90.96 15.43 34.60
CA SER A 409 92.32 15.27 34.08
C SER A 409 93.10 16.58 34.02
N ARG A 410 92.41 17.72 33.96
CA ARG A 410 93.00 19.07 33.91
C ARG A 410 93.45 19.56 35.29
N ASP A 411 92.77 19.12 36.34
CA ASP A 411 93.08 19.48 37.73
C ASP A 411 94.23 18.64 38.34
N THR A 412 94.74 17.64 37.62
CA THR A 412 95.82 16.73 38.07
C THR A 412 97.20 16.98 37.47
N VAL A 413 97.43 18.06 36.72
CA VAL A 413 98.77 18.37 36.16
C VAL A 413 99.57 19.22 37.17
N PRO A 414 100.69 18.73 37.74
CA PRO A 414 101.58 19.56 38.54
C PRO A 414 102.47 20.39 37.62
N SER A 415 102.48 21.70 37.85
CA SER A 415 103.39 22.66 37.22
C SER A 415 104.85 22.29 37.52
N ARG A 416 105.54 21.64 36.59
CA ARG A 416 107.00 21.65 36.51
C ARG A 416 107.42 22.26 35.19
N GLY A 417 108.08 23.40 35.26
CA GLY A 417 108.63 24.10 34.11
C GLY A 417 109.80 23.34 33.49
N MET A 418 109.98 23.51 32.17
CA MET A 418 111.28 23.53 31.51
C MET A 418 111.13 23.97 30.04
N SER A 419 111.68 25.15 29.73
CA SER A 419 112.69 25.43 28.68
C SER A 419 112.59 24.82 27.26
N CYS A 420 112.46 25.74 26.28
CA CYS A 420 113.11 25.84 24.96
C CYS A 420 112.79 24.90 23.77
N SER A 421 112.11 25.53 22.78
CA SER A 421 112.51 25.70 21.36
C SER A 421 112.30 24.52 20.35
N PRO A 422 112.33 24.78 19.02
CA PRO A 422 111.16 24.73 18.12
C PRO A 422 111.30 23.60 17.07
N TRP A 423 110.33 23.40 16.15
CA TRP A 423 110.52 23.02 14.72
C TRP A 423 109.31 22.27 14.09
N ILE A 424 108.88 22.79 12.93
CA ILE A 424 108.38 22.16 11.67
C ILE A 424 106.95 21.60 11.54
N ARG A 425 106.10 22.39 10.84
CA ARG A 425 105.52 22.23 9.47
C ARG A 425 104.93 20.87 8.99
N GLY A 426 103.75 20.97 8.33
CA GLY A 426 103.12 20.02 7.38
C GLY A 426 101.61 19.94 7.63
N GLU A 427 100.70 20.53 6.83
CA GLU A 427 100.12 20.01 5.55
C GLU A 427 99.67 18.53 5.71
N GLU A 428 98.42 18.10 5.49
CA GLU A 428 97.32 18.51 4.60
C GLU A 428 95.93 18.43 5.27
#